data_AF-A0AAD9VW23-F1
#
_entry.id   AF-A0AAD9VW23-F1
#
_cell.length_a   1.000
_cell.length_b   1.000
_cell.length_c   1.000
_cell.angle_alpha   90.00
_cell.angle_beta   90.00
_cell.angle_gamma   90.00
#
_symmetry.space_group_name_H-M   'P 1'
#
loop_
_entity.id
_entity.type
_entity.pdbx_description
1 polymer ?
#
loop_
_entity_poly.entity_id
_entity_poly.type
_entity_poly.pdbx_seq_one_letter_code
_entity_poly.pdbx_strand_id
1 'polypeptide(L)'
;MLRISILSLLLLLASVFADPSVSTKRTLDFKEVCTNNKNWTTLYLRAEGSNDTLHYLWDFGGKPSILMALTSPAATLNITCEDFLLRKNNSITFSQDPIYTIGIIINRIIEFNDVNDTAVINIADVTNINVLRPEFFRWSRKSLSVIGDSVGLDMEGNSYNDTAKNITRYGSIKLSLRGFCFLDHTETTPHMLHTENSTQVDFIFDNIQTNETFSNSRFAIELLMVGDGNPDRILVIDPKKSLDDEHTPGIFEVIEVRVPAFDRTDKMESTGGYLQWRPVSYVTASRDATLSTETIQYPPSKVSNRVNAVKNTMLYCYYGEDAKNLLVQSIIVSLGSKGDGFYKKTHYTTWTFIIGYGIPPDEQFSNLVIMIITIGLGLPLIIIFATGIYVCFRSMSKRHTDTYLNR
;
A
#
# COMPACT_ATOMS: atom_id res chain seq x y z
N MET A 1 19.35 50.21 -11.34
CA MET A 1 18.02 50.14 -11.98
C MET A 1 17.84 48.72 -12.50
N LEU A 2 17.33 47.81 -11.66
CA LEU A 2 17.12 46.40 -12.05
C LEU A 2 15.72 46.31 -12.69
N ARG A 3 15.64 46.38 -14.02
CA ARG A 3 14.39 46.10 -14.76
C ARG A 3 14.17 44.59 -14.76
N ILE A 4 13.53 44.06 -13.72
CA ILE A 4 12.92 42.74 -13.81
C ILE A 4 11.71 42.93 -14.73
N SER A 5 11.80 42.37 -15.95
CA SER A 5 10.70 42.43 -16.91
C SER A 5 9.52 41.64 -16.34
N ILE A 6 8.29 42.10 -16.55
CA ILE A 6 7.06 41.34 -16.22
C ILE A 6 7.12 39.95 -16.86
N LEU A 7 7.81 39.83 -18.00
CA LEU A 7 8.10 38.57 -18.67
C LEU A 7 8.96 37.61 -17.82
N SER A 8 9.90 38.13 -17.03
CA SER A 8 10.75 37.36 -16.12
C SER A 8 9.94 36.78 -14.95
N LEU A 9 8.97 37.55 -14.44
CA LEU A 9 8.08 37.11 -13.36
C LEU A 9 7.07 36.06 -13.88
N LEU A 10 6.55 36.26 -15.09
CA LEU A 10 5.68 35.29 -15.79
C LEU A 10 6.42 34.00 -16.16
N LEU A 11 7.70 34.06 -16.54
CA LEU A 11 8.54 32.90 -16.80
C LEU A 11 8.84 32.11 -15.52
N LEU A 12 9.05 32.79 -14.38
CA LEU A 12 9.17 32.15 -13.07
C LEU A 12 7.87 31.46 -12.65
N LEU A 13 6.71 32.12 -12.83
CA LEU A 13 5.40 31.52 -12.61
C LEU A 13 5.14 30.33 -13.55
N ALA A 14 5.49 30.44 -14.84
CA ALA A 14 5.31 29.36 -15.82
C ALA A 14 6.22 28.15 -15.52
N SER A 15 7.42 28.37 -14.97
CA SER A 15 8.31 27.27 -14.54
C SER A 15 7.80 26.52 -13.31
N VAL A 16 6.95 27.15 -12.47
CA VAL A 16 6.28 26.49 -11.35
C VAL A 16 5.13 25.58 -11.83
N PHE A 17 4.59 25.81 -13.03
CA PHE A 17 3.52 24.99 -13.62
C PHE A 17 4.01 23.94 -14.62
N ALA A 18 5.32 23.83 -14.84
CA ALA A 18 5.88 22.78 -15.68
C ALA A 18 6.08 21.52 -14.82
N ASP A 19 5.02 20.73 -14.66
CA ASP A 19 5.11 19.40 -14.04
C ASP A 19 5.90 18.47 -14.99
N PRO A 20 7.11 18.00 -14.64
CA PRO A 20 7.84 17.04 -15.42
C PRO A 20 7.53 15.63 -14.89
N SER A 21 6.29 15.34 -14.51
CA SER A 21 5.87 13.96 -14.28
C SER A 21 5.73 13.28 -15.64
N VAL A 22 6.83 12.70 -16.13
CA VAL A 22 6.77 11.76 -17.26
C VAL A 22 5.89 10.61 -16.81
N SER A 23 4.61 10.65 -17.20
CA SER A 23 3.64 9.58 -16.95
C SER A 23 4.20 8.30 -17.57
N THR A 24 4.72 7.44 -16.71
CA THR A 24 5.23 6.13 -17.07
C THR A 24 4.02 5.21 -17.15
N LYS A 25 3.58 4.92 -18.36
CA LYS A 25 2.46 4.02 -18.62
C LYS A 25 2.98 2.62 -18.93
N ARG A 26 2.36 1.59 -18.35
CA ARG A 26 2.57 0.19 -18.73
C ARG A 26 1.38 -0.34 -19.52
N THR A 27 1.62 -1.37 -20.33
CA THR A 27 0.54 -2.16 -20.93
C THR A 27 0.25 -3.33 -20.02
N LEU A 28 -1.00 -3.44 -19.53
CA LEU A 28 -1.40 -4.47 -18.58
C LEU A 28 -2.23 -5.56 -19.25
N ASP A 29 -1.67 -6.76 -19.34
CA ASP A 29 -2.39 -7.96 -19.77
C ASP A 29 -2.67 -8.87 -18.58
N PHE A 30 -3.71 -9.70 -18.67
CA PHE A 30 -3.98 -10.71 -17.66
C PHE A 30 -4.47 -12.03 -18.27
N LYS A 31 -4.26 -13.12 -17.54
CA LYS A 31 -4.86 -14.43 -17.82
C LYS A 31 -5.11 -15.19 -16.53
N GLU A 32 -6.20 -15.93 -16.48
CA GLU A 32 -6.41 -16.96 -15.46
C GLU A 32 -5.48 -18.14 -15.72
N VAL A 33 -4.91 -18.72 -14.66
CA VAL A 33 -3.96 -19.83 -14.75
C VAL A 33 -4.52 -21.02 -13.99
N CYS A 34 -4.34 -22.24 -14.53
CA CYS A 34 -4.68 -23.50 -13.89
C CYS A 34 -6.17 -23.64 -13.51
N THR A 35 -7.07 -23.27 -14.43
CA THR A 35 -8.53 -23.17 -14.24
C THR A 35 -9.27 -24.50 -14.09
N ASN A 36 -8.56 -25.63 -14.07
CA ASN A 36 -9.16 -26.97 -14.03
C ASN A 36 -9.90 -27.26 -12.70
N ASN A 37 -9.60 -26.52 -11.63
CA ASN A 37 -10.26 -26.64 -10.34
C ASN A 37 -11.20 -25.46 -10.08
N LYS A 38 -12.51 -25.71 -10.04
CA LYS A 38 -13.55 -24.68 -9.85
C LYS A 38 -13.44 -23.93 -8.51
N ASN A 39 -12.75 -24.48 -7.52
CA ASN A 39 -12.57 -23.87 -6.19
C ASN A 39 -11.22 -23.14 -6.06
N TRP A 40 -10.48 -22.97 -7.15
CA TRP A 40 -9.17 -22.35 -7.16
C TRP A 40 -9.20 -21.12 -8.06
N THR A 41 -8.62 -20.02 -7.60
CA THR A 41 -8.50 -18.81 -8.41
C THR A 41 -7.06 -18.30 -8.35
N THR A 42 -6.40 -18.32 -9.49
CA THR A 42 -5.07 -17.75 -9.69
C THR A 42 -5.09 -16.86 -10.92
N LEU A 43 -4.77 -15.59 -10.74
CA LEU A 43 -4.71 -14.59 -11.80
C LEU A 43 -3.26 -14.20 -12.03
N TYR A 44 -2.81 -14.27 -13.27
CA TYR A 44 -1.53 -13.74 -13.68
C TYR A 44 -1.74 -12.44 -14.45
N LEU A 45 -1.02 -11.39 -14.04
CA LEU A 45 -0.97 -10.13 -14.74
C LEU A 45 0.46 -9.86 -15.21
N ARG A 46 0.57 -9.25 -16.39
CA ARG A 46 1.84 -8.87 -17.02
C ARG A 46 1.77 -7.41 -17.40
N ALA A 47 2.57 -6.58 -16.74
CA ALA A 47 2.67 -5.15 -16.99
C ALA A 47 3.97 -4.85 -17.74
N GLU A 48 3.86 -4.68 -19.06
CA GLU A 48 4.98 -4.38 -19.94
C GLU A 48 5.38 -2.90 -19.85
N GLY A 49 6.63 -2.65 -19.51
CA GLY A 49 7.26 -1.33 -19.62
C GLY A 49 8.17 -1.25 -20.85
N SER A 50 8.81 -0.10 -21.05
CA SER A 50 9.75 0.10 -22.17
C SER A 50 11.02 -0.75 -22.08
N ASN A 51 11.51 -0.98 -20.85
CA ASN A 51 12.80 -1.61 -20.59
C ASN A 51 12.72 -2.86 -19.70
N ASP A 52 11.56 -3.14 -19.11
CA ASP A 52 11.36 -4.24 -18.17
C ASP A 52 9.91 -4.75 -18.21
N THR A 53 9.64 -5.82 -17.49
CA THR A 53 8.28 -6.34 -17.30
C THR A 53 8.04 -6.67 -15.84
N LEU A 54 6.89 -6.23 -15.32
CA LEU A 54 6.41 -6.61 -14.00
C LEU A 54 5.39 -7.73 -14.14
N HIS A 55 5.64 -8.81 -13.43
CA HIS A 55 4.79 -9.99 -13.38
C HIS A 55 4.10 -10.04 -12.04
N TYR A 56 2.78 -10.15 -12.03
CA TYR A 56 1.98 -10.32 -10.82
C TYR A 56 1.28 -11.67 -10.84
N LEU A 57 1.31 -12.38 -9.73
CA LEU A 57 0.47 -13.54 -9.49
C LEU A 57 -0.36 -13.30 -8.24
N TRP A 58 -1.68 -13.35 -8.39
CA TRP A 58 -2.64 -13.30 -7.29
C TRP A 58 -3.24 -14.69 -7.13
N ASP A 59 -3.06 -15.31 -5.96
CA ASP A 59 -3.49 -16.68 -5.70
C ASP A 59 -4.39 -16.78 -4.47
N PHE A 60 -5.48 -17.54 -4.61
CA PHE A 60 -6.47 -17.81 -3.56
C PHE A 60 -6.67 -19.31 -3.31
N GLY A 61 -5.84 -20.19 -3.88
CA GLY A 61 -5.95 -21.65 -3.68
C GLY A 61 -5.48 -22.17 -2.31
N GLY A 62 -5.41 -21.32 -1.29
CA GLY A 62 -4.77 -21.58 -0.01
C GLY A 62 -4.80 -20.32 0.83
N LYS A 63 -3.65 -19.93 1.40
CA LYS A 63 -3.53 -18.57 1.94
C LYS A 63 -3.51 -17.58 0.77
N PRO A 64 -4.39 -16.56 0.76
CA PRO A 64 -4.33 -15.51 -0.23
C PRO A 64 -2.93 -14.90 -0.29
N SER A 65 -2.35 -14.87 -1.48
CA SER A 65 -0.98 -14.43 -1.67
C SER A 65 -0.76 -13.72 -2.99
N ILE A 66 0.21 -12.82 -2.98
CA ILE A 66 0.61 -12.00 -4.12
C ILE A 66 2.11 -12.20 -4.32
N LEU A 67 2.53 -12.46 -5.56
CA LEU A 67 3.93 -12.43 -5.99
C LEU A 67 4.05 -11.34 -7.03
N MET A 68 5.08 -10.52 -6.89
CA MET A 68 5.50 -9.53 -7.86
C MET A 68 6.96 -9.80 -8.22
N ALA A 69 7.25 -9.86 -9.52
CA ALA A 69 8.61 -10.09 -10.02
C ALA A 69 8.92 -9.12 -11.17
N LEU A 70 10.07 -8.46 -11.08
CA LEU A 70 10.61 -7.61 -12.14
C LEU A 70 11.59 -8.42 -12.98
N THR A 71 11.44 -8.38 -14.29
CA THR A 71 12.31 -9.10 -15.22
C THR A 71 12.71 -8.24 -16.42
N SER A 72 13.63 -8.77 -17.24
CA SER A 72 13.84 -8.25 -18.60
C SER A 72 12.56 -8.43 -19.44
N PRO A 73 12.36 -7.64 -20.52
CA PRO A 73 11.18 -7.76 -21.38
C PRO A 73 11.02 -9.13 -22.07
N ALA A 74 12.12 -9.84 -22.28
CA ALA A 74 12.13 -11.15 -22.93
C ALA A 74 11.78 -12.31 -21.99
N ALA A 75 11.76 -12.07 -20.67
CA ALA A 75 11.45 -13.10 -19.70
C ALA A 75 9.96 -13.45 -19.72
N THR A 76 9.67 -14.72 -19.50
CA THR A 76 8.32 -15.27 -19.48
C THR A 76 8.10 -16.11 -18.23
N LEU A 77 6.86 -16.12 -17.74
CA LEU A 77 6.45 -16.92 -16.60
C LEU A 77 5.88 -18.26 -17.05
N ASN A 78 6.45 -19.34 -16.53
CA ASN A 78 6.01 -20.71 -16.76
C ASN A 78 5.43 -21.29 -15.47
N ILE A 79 4.26 -21.91 -15.58
CA ILE A 79 3.56 -22.55 -14.46
C ILE A 79 3.17 -23.97 -14.86
N THR A 80 3.71 -24.96 -14.14
CA THR A 80 3.33 -26.36 -14.28
C THR A 80 2.10 -26.62 -13.41
N CYS A 81 0.91 -26.55 -14.01
CA CYS A 81 -0.34 -26.55 -13.25
C CYS A 81 -0.56 -27.79 -12.35
N GLU A 82 -0.16 -28.98 -12.79
CA GLU A 82 -0.30 -30.20 -11.97
C GLU A 82 0.51 -30.10 -10.68
N ASP A 83 1.75 -29.64 -10.77
CA ASP A 83 2.65 -29.48 -9.62
C ASP A 83 2.27 -28.27 -8.76
N PHE A 84 1.79 -27.20 -9.40
CA PHE A 84 1.33 -25.98 -8.73
C PHE A 84 0.14 -26.24 -7.82
N LEU A 85 -0.88 -26.98 -8.31
CA LEU A 85 -2.06 -27.36 -7.54
C LEU A 85 -1.71 -28.28 -6.35
N LEU A 86 -0.62 -29.05 -6.46
CA LEU A 86 -0.07 -29.87 -5.38
C LEU A 86 0.88 -29.12 -4.45
N ARG A 87 1.06 -27.81 -4.64
CA ARG A 87 1.97 -26.94 -3.87
C ARG A 87 3.42 -27.43 -3.85
N LYS A 88 3.88 -28.00 -4.97
CA LYS A 88 5.30 -28.39 -5.12
C LYS A 88 6.16 -27.16 -5.43
N ASN A 89 7.39 -27.20 -4.93
CA ASN A 89 8.41 -26.20 -5.27
C ASN A 89 8.74 -26.26 -6.77
N ASN A 90 9.28 -25.17 -7.32
CA ASN A 90 9.68 -25.03 -8.72
C ASN A 90 8.55 -25.27 -9.73
N SER A 91 7.30 -25.21 -9.29
CA SER A 91 6.13 -25.27 -10.16
C SER A 91 5.85 -23.93 -10.85
N ILE A 92 6.44 -22.85 -10.34
CA ILE A 92 6.45 -21.51 -10.94
C ILE A 92 7.91 -21.16 -11.22
N THR A 93 8.23 -20.84 -12.46
CA THR A 93 9.60 -20.49 -12.89
C THR A 93 9.58 -19.40 -13.94
N PHE A 94 10.61 -18.55 -13.96
CA PHE A 94 10.84 -17.62 -15.05
C PHE A 94 11.86 -18.20 -16.04
N SER A 95 11.73 -17.85 -17.32
CA SER A 95 12.70 -18.24 -18.35
C SER A 95 14.07 -17.59 -18.17
N GLN A 96 14.16 -16.51 -17.38
CA GLN A 96 15.38 -15.82 -16.97
C GLN A 96 15.21 -15.42 -15.50
N ASP A 97 16.31 -15.36 -14.75
CA ASP A 97 16.26 -14.95 -13.34
C ASP A 97 15.68 -13.53 -13.21
N PRO A 98 14.69 -13.32 -12.33
CA PRO A 98 14.17 -11.99 -12.09
C PRO A 98 15.22 -11.06 -11.49
N ILE A 99 15.10 -9.78 -11.84
CA ILE A 99 15.93 -8.69 -11.31
C ILE A 99 15.59 -8.45 -9.84
N TYR A 100 14.32 -8.62 -9.48
CA TYR A 100 13.83 -8.47 -8.12
C TYR A 100 12.51 -9.20 -7.93
N THR A 101 12.28 -9.75 -6.75
CA THR A 101 10.99 -10.36 -6.38
C THR A 101 10.54 -9.95 -4.98
N ILE A 102 9.24 -9.72 -4.83
CA ILE A 102 8.56 -9.51 -3.55
C ILE A 102 7.24 -10.28 -3.54
N GLY A 103 6.92 -10.89 -2.42
CA GLY A 103 5.66 -11.57 -2.21
C GLY A 103 5.05 -11.23 -0.85
N ILE A 104 3.72 -11.28 -0.79
CA ILE A 104 2.93 -11.10 0.42
C ILE A 104 2.01 -12.30 0.56
N ILE A 105 1.92 -12.83 1.78
CA ILE A 105 0.90 -13.80 2.17
C ILE A 105 0.05 -13.14 3.25
N ILE A 106 -1.27 -13.17 3.07
CA ILE A 106 -2.20 -12.88 4.16
C ILE A 106 -2.17 -14.12 5.06
N ASN A 107 -1.40 -14.04 6.16
CA ASN A 107 -0.98 -15.21 6.91
C ASN A 107 -1.96 -15.59 8.01
N ARG A 108 -2.44 -14.58 8.76
CA ARG A 108 -3.36 -14.76 9.88
C ARG A 108 -4.30 -13.57 9.99
N ILE A 109 -5.50 -13.87 10.47
CA ILE A 109 -6.44 -12.90 11.01
C ILE A 109 -6.46 -13.13 12.52
N ILE A 110 -6.17 -12.10 13.28
CA ILE A 110 -6.06 -12.15 14.74
C ILE A 110 -7.27 -11.42 15.30
N GLU A 111 -8.17 -12.15 15.95
CA GLU A 111 -9.20 -11.57 16.79
C GLU A 111 -8.65 -11.47 18.22
N PHE A 112 -8.78 -10.31 18.86
CA PHE A 112 -8.34 -10.13 20.24
C PHE A 112 -9.38 -9.39 21.08
N ASN A 113 -9.45 -9.75 22.37
CA ASN A 113 -10.37 -9.17 23.33
C ASN A 113 -9.71 -7.98 24.03
N ASP A 114 -10.08 -6.76 23.65
CA ASP A 114 -9.55 -5.53 24.20
C ASP A 114 -10.37 -5.08 25.42
N VAL A 115 -10.20 -5.79 26.54
CA VAL A 115 -10.97 -5.58 27.78
C VAL A 115 -10.80 -4.15 28.31
N ASN A 116 -9.62 -3.57 28.15
CA ASN A 116 -9.26 -2.25 28.68
C ASN A 116 -9.46 -1.10 27.67
N ASP A 117 -9.99 -1.38 26.48
CA ASP A 117 -10.20 -0.40 25.40
C ASP A 117 -8.93 0.42 25.09
N THR A 118 -7.84 -0.30 24.85
CA THR A 118 -6.54 0.27 24.54
C THR A 118 -6.25 0.31 23.04
N ALA A 119 -7.02 -0.45 22.25
CA ALA A 119 -6.81 -0.76 20.84
C ALA A 119 -5.50 -1.53 20.52
N VAL A 120 -4.69 -1.85 21.53
CA VAL A 120 -3.39 -2.52 21.37
C VAL A 120 -3.51 -4.00 21.70
N ILE A 121 -2.90 -4.84 20.87
CA ILE A 121 -2.82 -6.28 21.05
C ILE A 121 -1.78 -6.58 22.13
N ASN A 122 -2.20 -7.29 23.18
CA ASN A 122 -1.28 -7.95 24.08
C ASN A 122 -0.94 -9.35 23.56
N ILE A 123 0.08 -9.46 22.71
CA ILE A 123 0.47 -10.73 22.05
C ILE A 123 0.86 -11.83 23.06
N ALA A 124 1.29 -11.44 24.27
CA ALA A 124 1.64 -12.39 25.33
C ALA A 124 0.41 -13.05 25.98
N ASP A 125 -0.76 -12.42 25.91
CA ASP A 125 -2.00 -12.93 26.48
C ASP A 125 -2.77 -13.79 25.47
N VAL A 126 -2.33 -15.05 25.36
CA VAL A 126 -2.94 -16.04 24.46
C VAL A 126 -4.40 -16.33 24.79
N THR A 127 -4.89 -16.03 25.99
CA THR A 127 -6.29 -16.31 26.39
C THR A 127 -7.27 -15.33 25.76
N ASN A 128 -6.80 -14.11 25.49
CA ASN A 128 -7.57 -13.04 24.85
C ASN A 128 -7.30 -12.97 23.33
N ILE A 129 -6.75 -14.02 22.73
CA ILE A 129 -6.45 -14.07 21.29
C ILE A 129 -7.08 -15.30 20.66
N ASN A 130 -7.75 -15.10 19.52
CA ASN A 130 -8.20 -16.14 18.61
C ASN A 130 -7.59 -15.89 17.23
N VAL A 131 -6.99 -16.92 16.63
CA VAL A 131 -6.31 -16.81 15.32
C VAL A 131 -7.09 -17.59 14.29
N LEU A 132 -7.67 -16.86 13.34
CA LEU A 132 -8.30 -17.39 12.14
C LEU A 132 -7.26 -17.47 11.02
N ARG A 133 -7.26 -18.62 10.34
CA ARG A 133 -6.32 -18.93 9.26
C ARG A 133 -7.01 -18.76 7.90
N PRO A 134 -6.57 -17.83 7.03
CA PRO A 134 -7.22 -17.54 5.76
C PRO A 134 -7.48 -18.77 4.88
N GLU A 135 -6.64 -19.80 4.95
CA GLU A 135 -6.79 -21.06 4.21
C GLU A 135 -8.04 -21.89 4.58
N PHE A 136 -8.66 -21.62 5.73
CA PHE A 136 -9.88 -22.32 6.19
C PHE A 136 -11.17 -21.57 5.85
N PHE A 137 -11.07 -20.43 5.16
CA PHE A 137 -12.22 -19.82 4.50
C PHE A 137 -12.47 -20.47 3.14
N ARG A 138 -13.74 -20.56 2.75
CA ARG A 138 -14.11 -20.96 1.40
C ARG A 138 -14.07 -19.74 0.48
N TRP A 139 -12.93 -19.56 -0.19
CA TRP A 139 -12.74 -18.48 -1.15
C TRP A 139 -13.52 -18.74 -2.45
N SER A 140 -14.23 -17.71 -2.90
CA SER A 140 -14.98 -17.71 -4.14
C SER A 140 -14.78 -16.40 -4.88
N ARG A 141 -14.62 -16.46 -6.20
CA ARG A 141 -14.58 -15.27 -7.05
C ARG A 141 -15.96 -14.65 -7.14
N LYS A 142 -16.06 -13.34 -6.87
CA LYS A 142 -17.28 -12.54 -7.05
C LYS A 142 -17.27 -11.77 -8.34
N SER A 143 -16.14 -11.17 -8.69
CA SER A 143 -15.99 -10.43 -9.94
C SER A 143 -14.56 -10.56 -10.48
N LEU A 144 -14.44 -10.45 -11.79
CA LEU A 144 -13.19 -10.18 -12.50
C LEU A 144 -13.54 -9.13 -13.55
N SER A 145 -13.02 -7.92 -13.39
CA SER A 145 -13.39 -6.76 -14.19
C SER A 145 -12.17 -6.08 -14.77
N VAL A 146 -12.31 -5.56 -15.99
CA VAL A 146 -11.35 -4.63 -16.59
C VAL A 146 -12.05 -3.28 -16.65
N ILE A 147 -11.51 -2.29 -15.96
CA ILE A 147 -12.06 -0.94 -15.90
C ILE A 147 -11.00 0.00 -16.46
N GLY A 148 -11.25 0.52 -17.67
CA GLY A 148 -10.23 1.23 -18.43
C GLY A 148 -9.03 0.31 -18.67
N ASP A 149 -7.85 0.76 -18.23
CA ASP A 149 -6.59 0.01 -18.33
C ASP A 149 -6.21 -0.70 -17.01
N SER A 150 -7.10 -0.73 -16.02
CA SER A 150 -6.88 -1.42 -14.74
C SER A 150 -7.60 -2.77 -14.67
N VAL A 151 -6.99 -3.73 -13.99
CA VAL A 151 -7.56 -5.07 -13.77
C VAL A 151 -7.99 -5.22 -12.32
N GLY A 152 -9.22 -5.67 -12.09
CA GLY A 152 -9.78 -5.89 -10.77
C GLY A 152 -10.27 -7.32 -10.55
N LEU A 153 -9.93 -7.88 -9.39
CA LEU A 153 -10.39 -9.19 -8.93
C LEU A 153 -11.03 -9.05 -7.54
N ASP A 154 -12.30 -9.43 -7.42
CA ASP A 154 -12.98 -9.47 -6.12
C ASP A 154 -13.20 -10.91 -5.68
N MET A 155 -12.69 -11.22 -4.49
CA MET A 155 -12.77 -12.53 -3.85
C MET A 155 -13.49 -12.42 -2.51
N GLU A 156 -14.26 -13.44 -2.16
CA GLU A 156 -14.93 -13.53 -0.87
C GLU A 156 -14.64 -14.89 -0.24
N GLY A 157 -14.10 -14.86 0.97
CA GLY A 157 -13.95 -15.99 1.86
C GLY A 157 -15.09 -16.01 2.87
N ASN A 158 -15.90 -17.06 2.84
CA ASN A 158 -16.99 -17.26 3.81
C ASN A 158 -16.89 -18.63 4.48
N SER A 159 -17.81 -18.91 5.40
CA SER A 159 -17.97 -20.23 6.02
C SER A 159 -16.67 -20.77 6.61
N TYR A 160 -16.04 -20.00 7.50
CA TYR A 160 -14.78 -20.41 8.13
C TYR A 160 -14.97 -21.71 8.92
N ASN A 161 -14.10 -22.68 8.69
CA ASN A 161 -14.15 -23.96 9.39
C ASN A 161 -12.74 -24.54 9.61
N ASP A 162 -12.23 -24.37 10.84
CA ASP A 162 -11.01 -25.03 11.32
C ASP A 162 -11.40 -26.26 12.15
N THR A 163 -11.41 -27.42 11.50
CA THR A 163 -11.77 -28.70 12.13
C THR A 163 -10.76 -29.14 13.19
N ALA A 164 -9.49 -28.75 13.06
CA ALA A 164 -8.45 -29.12 14.03
C ALA A 164 -8.61 -28.37 15.35
N LYS A 165 -9.10 -27.13 15.30
CA LYS A 165 -9.42 -26.33 16.50
C LYS A 165 -10.90 -26.35 16.89
N ASN A 166 -11.75 -27.01 16.10
CA ASN A 166 -13.21 -27.00 16.24
C ASN A 166 -13.79 -25.56 16.27
N ILE A 167 -13.29 -24.69 15.39
CA ILE A 167 -13.73 -23.29 15.28
C ILE A 167 -14.50 -23.12 13.97
N THR A 168 -15.75 -22.68 14.08
CA THR A 168 -16.57 -22.23 12.94
C THR A 168 -16.96 -20.77 13.11
N ARG A 169 -16.94 -20.00 12.02
CA ARG A 169 -17.42 -18.61 12.00
C ARG A 169 -18.28 -18.34 10.77
N TYR A 170 -19.38 -17.63 10.98
CA TYR A 170 -20.20 -17.06 9.90
C TYR A 170 -19.76 -15.63 9.57
N GLY A 171 -20.28 -15.10 8.47
CA GLY A 171 -19.84 -13.83 7.88
C GLY A 171 -18.83 -14.03 6.76
N SER A 172 -18.32 -12.92 6.24
CA SER A 172 -17.49 -12.90 5.05
C SER A 172 -16.28 -11.98 5.20
N ILE A 173 -15.16 -12.45 4.66
CA ILE A 173 -13.99 -11.61 4.39
C ILE A 173 -13.94 -11.37 2.90
N LYS A 174 -13.90 -10.10 2.50
CA LYS A 174 -13.80 -9.71 1.09
C LYS A 174 -12.41 -9.14 0.83
N LEU A 175 -11.81 -9.60 -0.26
CA LEU A 175 -10.52 -9.16 -0.77
C LEU A 175 -10.73 -8.63 -2.18
N SER A 176 -10.47 -7.35 -2.38
CA SER A 176 -10.52 -6.69 -3.69
C SER A 176 -9.10 -6.31 -4.09
N LEU A 177 -8.62 -6.88 -5.19
CA LEU A 177 -7.29 -6.61 -5.74
C LEU A 177 -7.43 -5.77 -6.98
N ARG A 178 -6.58 -4.76 -7.13
CA ARG A 178 -6.55 -3.87 -8.30
C ARG A 178 -5.11 -3.72 -8.77
N GLY A 179 -4.88 -3.98 -10.06
CA GLY A 179 -3.61 -3.75 -10.74
C GLY A 179 -3.76 -2.56 -11.66
N PHE A 180 -2.73 -1.71 -11.69
CA PHE A 180 -2.76 -0.42 -12.36
C PHE A 180 -1.68 -0.30 -13.42
N CYS A 181 -1.78 0.73 -14.25
CA CYS A 181 -0.89 0.94 -15.39
C CYS A 181 -0.48 2.41 -15.57
N PHE A 182 -0.86 3.30 -14.65
CA PHE A 182 -0.46 4.71 -14.58
C PHE A 182 -0.51 5.20 -13.13
N LEU A 183 -0.01 6.41 -12.89
CA LEU A 183 -0.09 7.12 -11.61
C LEU A 183 -1.46 7.79 -11.45
N ASP A 184 -2.23 7.42 -10.42
CA ASP A 184 -3.51 8.04 -10.07
C ASP A 184 -3.96 7.64 -8.66
N HIS A 185 -5.09 8.17 -8.20
CA HIS A 185 -5.75 7.75 -6.96
C HIS A 185 -6.89 6.77 -7.25
N THR A 186 -7.10 5.81 -6.34
CA THR A 186 -8.25 4.91 -6.49
C THR A 186 -9.57 5.61 -6.16
N GLU A 187 -10.67 5.20 -6.80
CA GLU A 187 -12.00 5.77 -6.54
C GLU A 187 -12.55 5.47 -5.13
N THR A 188 -12.12 4.38 -4.50
CA THR A 188 -12.62 4.01 -3.17
C THR A 188 -11.73 4.61 -2.08
N THR A 189 -12.32 5.23 -1.06
CA THR A 189 -11.63 5.69 0.16
C THR A 189 -10.82 4.55 0.79
N PRO A 190 -9.56 4.79 1.21
CA PRO A 190 -8.93 6.09 1.42
C PRO A 190 -8.20 6.64 0.18
N HIS A 191 -8.70 6.36 -1.03
CA HIS A 191 -8.20 6.94 -2.28
C HIS A 191 -6.68 6.81 -2.41
N MET A 192 -6.15 5.60 -2.23
CA MET A 192 -4.70 5.43 -2.22
C MET A 192 -4.09 5.82 -3.57
N LEU A 193 -3.00 6.60 -3.53
CA LEU A 193 -2.18 6.92 -4.68
C LEU A 193 -1.40 5.68 -5.12
N HIS A 194 -1.56 5.29 -6.38
CA HIS A 194 -0.96 4.09 -6.96
C HIS A 194 -0.17 4.45 -8.21
N THR A 195 0.79 3.60 -8.57
CA THR A 195 1.60 3.70 -9.80
C THR A 195 1.34 2.52 -10.73
N GLU A 196 1.87 2.59 -11.95
CA GLU A 196 1.94 1.49 -12.91
C GLU A 196 2.74 0.26 -12.39
N ASN A 197 3.48 0.42 -11.30
CA ASN A 197 4.32 -0.62 -10.69
C ASN A 197 3.69 -1.21 -9.41
N SER A 198 2.37 -1.05 -9.23
CA SER A 198 1.72 -1.35 -7.96
C SER A 198 0.43 -2.16 -8.09
N THR A 199 0.07 -2.83 -7.00
CA THR A 199 -1.21 -3.51 -6.79
C THR A 199 -1.80 -3.02 -5.48
N GLN A 200 -3.06 -2.59 -5.50
CA GLN A 200 -3.83 -2.33 -4.30
C GLN A 200 -4.56 -3.59 -3.84
N VAL A 201 -4.62 -3.76 -2.53
CA VAL A 201 -5.44 -4.76 -1.85
C VAL A 201 -6.35 -4.05 -0.86
N ASP A 202 -7.64 -4.29 -1.00
CA ASP A 202 -8.66 -3.82 -0.09
C ASP A 202 -9.27 -5.00 0.66
N PHE A 203 -9.17 -4.95 2.00
CA PHE A 203 -9.56 -6.00 2.92
C PHE A 203 -10.79 -5.54 3.70
N ILE A 204 -11.87 -6.33 3.68
CA ILE A 204 -13.12 -6.00 4.36
C ILE A 204 -13.55 -7.18 5.22
N PHE A 205 -13.78 -6.92 6.50
CA PHE A 205 -14.51 -7.82 7.39
C PHE A 205 -15.98 -7.42 7.37
N ASP A 206 -16.84 -8.30 6.88
CA ASP A 206 -18.27 -8.05 6.74
C ASP A 206 -19.06 -9.08 7.54
N ASN A 207 -19.62 -8.64 8.66
CA ASN A 207 -20.44 -9.43 9.57
C ASN A 207 -19.75 -10.74 10.02
N ILE A 208 -18.43 -10.71 10.20
CA ILE A 208 -17.68 -11.86 10.72
C ILE A 208 -18.03 -12.07 12.18
N GLN A 209 -18.48 -13.28 12.49
CA GLN A 209 -18.80 -13.65 13.87
C GLN A 209 -17.54 -13.56 14.74
N THR A 210 -17.67 -12.93 15.89
CA THR A 210 -16.63 -12.85 16.91
C THR A 210 -16.69 -14.04 17.86
N ASN A 211 -15.62 -14.27 18.61
CA ASN A 211 -15.61 -15.24 19.68
C ASN A 211 -16.60 -14.85 20.78
N GLU A 212 -17.51 -15.77 21.13
CA GLU A 212 -18.58 -15.53 22.10
C GLU A 212 -18.06 -15.21 23.51
N THR A 213 -16.85 -15.65 23.84
CA THR A 213 -16.21 -15.35 25.12
C THR A 213 -15.60 -13.95 25.17
N PHE A 214 -15.48 -13.26 24.03
CA PHE A 214 -14.87 -11.95 23.95
C PHE A 214 -15.95 -10.86 23.98
N SER A 215 -15.89 -10.00 24.97
CA SER A 215 -16.84 -8.88 25.09
C SER A 215 -16.48 -7.71 24.18
N ASN A 216 -15.19 -7.55 23.87
CA ASN A 216 -14.61 -6.38 23.20
C ASN A 216 -13.68 -6.82 22.07
N SER A 217 -14.20 -7.57 21.11
CA SER A 217 -13.41 -8.06 19.98
C SER A 217 -12.95 -6.94 19.03
N ARG A 218 -11.67 -6.98 18.69
CA ARG A 218 -11.03 -6.23 17.61
C ARG A 218 -10.30 -7.20 16.69
N PHE A 219 -10.03 -6.77 15.47
CA PHE A 219 -9.32 -7.57 14.47
C PHE A 219 -7.96 -6.97 14.12
N ALA A 220 -7.04 -7.85 13.77
CA ALA A 220 -5.75 -7.55 13.19
C ALA A 220 -5.46 -8.49 12.03
N ILE A 221 -4.63 -8.01 11.12
CA ILE A 221 -4.15 -8.77 9.96
C ILE A 221 -2.64 -8.94 10.11
N GLU A 222 -2.18 -10.18 10.02
CA GLU A 222 -0.76 -10.49 9.88
C GLU A 222 -0.44 -10.76 8.41
N LEU A 223 0.38 -9.89 7.83
CA LEU A 223 1.01 -10.09 6.54
C LEU A 223 2.37 -10.76 6.74
N LEU A 224 2.68 -11.75 5.91
CA LEU A 224 4.01 -12.32 5.81
C LEU A 224 4.65 -11.81 4.52
N MET A 225 5.68 -10.98 4.66
CA MET A 225 6.46 -10.41 3.57
C MET A 225 7.60 -11.36 3.23
N VAL A 226 7.81 -11.61 1.94
CA VAL A 226 8.94 -12.37 1.40
C VAL A 226 9.61 -11.51 0.34
N GLY A 227 10.89 -11.22 0.48
CA GLY A 227 11.61 -10.36 -0.46
C GLY A 227 12.99 -10.86 -0.79
N ASP A 228 13.42 -10.54 -2.01
CA ASP A 228 14.81 -10.66 -2.42
C ASP A 228 15.63 -9.59 -1.67
N GLY A 229 16.24 -9.97 -0.55
CA GLY A 229 16.83 -9.05 0.42
C GLY A 229 17.62 -9.79 1.47
N ASN A 230 18.53 -9.10 2.16
CA ASN A 230 19.36 -9.73 3.17
C ASN A 230 18.49 -10.32 4.30
N PRO A 231 18.53 -11.65 4.55
CA PRO A 231 17.67 -12.32 5.52
C PRO A 231 17.87 -11.86 6.97
N ASP A 232 18.98 -11.18 7.25
CA ASP A 232 19.36 -10.67 8.57
C ASP A 232 18.96 -9.21 8.80
N ARG A 233 18.64 -8.44 7.75
CA ARG A 233 18.09 -7.08 7.89
C ARG A 233 16.66 -7.15 8.44
N ILE A 234 16.29 -6.18 9.28
CA ILE A 234 14.92 -6.02 9.79
C ILE A 234 14.19 -5.03 8.89
N LEU A 235 12.93 -5.30 8.56
CA LEU A 235 12.10 -4.34 7.84
C LEU A 235 11.86 -3.11 8.72
N VAL A 236 11.99 -1.93 8.13
CA VAL A 236 11.68 -0.68 8.82
C VAL A 236 10.31 -0.20 8.38
N ILE A 237 9.47 0.12 9.36
CA ILE A 237 8.21 0.83 9.14
C ILE A 237 8.52 2.31 9.34
N ASP A 238 8.29 3.11 8.29
CA ASP A 238 8.54 4.53 8.27
C ASP A 238 7.22 5.29 8.07
N PRO A 239 6.66 5.87 9.14
CA PRO A 239 5.50 6.76 9.03
C PRO A 239 5.93 8.12 8.44
N LYS A 240 5.45 8.42 7.23
CA LYS A 240 5.67 9.70 6.57
C LYS A 240 4.50 10.64 6.81
N LYS A 241 4.80 11.84 7.29
CA LYS A 241 3.80 12.91 7.40
C LYS A 241 3.64 13.63 6.07
N SER A 242 2.39 13.80 5.65
CA SER A 242 1.99 14.65 4.53
C SER A 242 1.16 15.81 5.05
N LEU A 243 1.28 16.98 4.42
CA LEU A 243 0.40 18.11 4.70
C LEU A 243 -0.89 18.06 3.87
N ASP A 244 -0.98 17.12 2.94
CA ASP A 244 -2.11 16.97 2.04
C ASP A 244 -3.07 15.87 2.51
N ASP A 245 -4.30 16.27 2.81
CA ASP A 245 -5.42 15.42 3.18
C ASP A 245 -6.58 15.51 2.18
N GLU A 246 -6.38 16.11 1.00
CA GLU A 246 -7.43 16.33 -0.02
C GLU A 246 -8.18 15.03 -0.35
N HIS A 247 -7.43 13.94 -0.51
CA HIS A 247 -7.96 12.62 -0.84
C HIS A 247 -8.34 11.78 0.39
N THR A 248 -7.90 12.14 1.60
CA THR A 248 -8.29 11.44 2.83
C THR A 248 -8.38 12.42 3.99
N PRO A 249 -9.53 13.10 4.12
CA PRO A 249 -9.68 14.20 5.08
C PRO A 249 -9.31 13.81 6.51
N GLY A 250 -8.48 14.62 7.16
CA GLY A 250 -8.03 14.42 8.53
C GLY A 250 -6.89 13.40 8.72
N ILE A 251 -6.40 12.77 7.65
CA ILE A 251 -5.30 11.80 7.72
C ILE A 251 -4.06 12.37 7.01
N PHE A 252 -3.13 12.88 7.82
CA PHE A 252 -1.90 13.55 7.40
C PHE A 252 -0.66 12.64 7.44
N GLU A 253 -0.88 11.33 7.32
CA GLU A 253 0.19 10.34 7.47
C GLU A 253 -0.03 9.16 6.51
N VAL A 254 1.09 8.64 6.00
CA VAL A 254 1.15 7.42 5.20
C VAL A 254 2.24 6.54 5.80
N ILE A 255 1.90 5.28 6.07
CA ILE A 255 2.83 4.29 6.60
C ILE A 255 3.50 3.58 5.44
N GLU A 256 4.83 3.53 5.44
CA GLU A 256 5.62 2.82 4.44
C GLU A 256 6.46 1.71 5.06
N VAL A 257 6.59 0.60 4.35
CA VAL A 257 7.57 -0.45 4.63
C VAL A 257 8.40 -0.67 3.38
N ARG A 258 9.72 -0.65 3.52
CA ARG A 258 10.65 -0.92 2.42
C ARG A 258 11.26 -2.31 2.54
N VAL A 259 11.28 -3.03 1.43
CA VAL A 259 11.91 -4.34 1.27
C VAL A 259 13.12 -4.16 0.34
N PRO A 260 14.34 -4.03 0.88
CA PRO A 260 15.53 -3.72 0.08
C PRO A 260 16.05 -4.95 -0.66
N ALA A 261 16.64 -4.73 -1.85
CA ALA A 261 17.35 -5.75 -2.62
C ALA A 261 18.62 -6.28 -1.90
N PHE A 262 19.03 -7.53 -2.17
CA PHE A 262 20.13 -8.21 -1.47
C PHE A 262 21.51 -7.54 -1.62
N ASP A 263 21.88 -7.06 -2.82
CA ASP A 263 23.27 -6.76 -3.19
C ASP A 263 23.53 -5.34 -3.74
N ARG A 264 22.83 -4.33 -3.21
CA ARG A 264 23.00 -2.95 -3.72
C ARG A 264 23.40 -2.00 -2.61
N THR A 265 24.58 -1.41 -2.79
CA THR A 265 25.21 -0.42 -1.90
C THR A 265 24.27 0.74 -1.61
N ASP A 266 24.48 1.40 -0.47
CA ASP A 266 23.67 2.45 0.16
C ASP A 266 23.40 3.72 -0.69
N LYS A 267 23.67 3.69 -2.00
CA LYS A 267 23.46 4.80 -2.95
C LYS A 267 22.16 4.72 -3.74
N MET A 268 21.29 3.73 -3.52
CA MET A 268 20.03 3.64 -4.25
C MET A 268 18.88 3.17 -3.35
N GLU A 269 18.44 4.06 -2.45
CA GLU A 269 17.18 3.93 -1.70
C GLU A 269 15.92 3.86 -2.59
N SER A 270 16.08 3.93 -3.91
CA SER A 270 15.03 3.86 -4.92
C SER A 270 14.77 2.48 -5.53
N THR A 271 15.52 1.44 -5.14
CA THR A 271 15.33 0.09 -5.70
C THR A 271 14.94 -0.94 -4.66
N GLY A 272 13.76 -1.53 -4.82
CA GLY A 272 13.21 -2.56 -3.94
C GLY A 272 11.69 -2.59 -4.00
N GLY A 273 11.09 -3.50 -3.23
CA GLY A 273 9.66 -3.55 -3.06
C GLY A 273 9.21 -2.65 -1.91
N TYR A 274 7.97 -2.19 -1.96
CA TYR A 274 7.37 -1.43 -0.88
C TYR A 274 5.95 -1.90 -0.57
N LEU A 275 5.54 -1.63 0.67
CA LEU A 275 4.17 -1.75 1.15
C LEU A 275 3.76 -0.40 1.75
N GLN A 276 2.59 0.11 1.40
CA GLN A 276 2.14 1.44 1.81
C GLN A 276 0.65 1.43 2.19
N TRP A 277 0.26 2.09 3.27
CA TRP A 277 -1.15 2.29 3.65
C TRP A 277 -1.33 3.60 4.43
N ARG A 278 -2.54 4.14 4.42
CA ARG A 278 -2.94 5.21 5.35
C ARG A 278 -3.40 4.57 6.66
N PRO A 279 -3.09 5.15 7.84
CA PRO A 279 -3.38 4.56 9.14
C PRO A 279 -4.87 4.68 9.54
N VAL A 280 -5.77 4.30 8.64
CA VAL A 280 -7.22 4.47 8.75
C VAL A 280 -7.96 3.19 8.37
N SER A 281 -9.06 2.95 9.06
CA SER A 281 -10.03 1.89 8.81
C SER A 281 -11.43 2.49 8.83
N TYR A 282 -12.35 1.98 8.02
CA TYR A 282 -13.74 2.45 8.00
C TYR A 282 -14.66 1.40 8.60
N VAL A 283 -15.61 1.85 9.43
CA VAL A 283 -16.52 0.95 10.15
C VAL A 283 -17.86 0.74 9.42
N THR A 284 -18.03 1.28 8.22
CA THR A 284 -19.20 1.06 7.35
C THR A 284 -18.80 0.95 5.88
N ALA A 285 -19.69 0.38 5.07
CA ALA A 285 -19.47 0.23 3.63
C ALA A 285 -19.42 1.56 2.86
N SER A 286 -20.04 2.64 3.37
CA SER A 286 -19.98 3.96 2.75
C SER A 286 -18.63 4.67 2.91
N ARG A 287 -17.81 4.22 3.88
CA ARG A 287 -16.47 4.76 4.18
C ARG A 287 -16.43 6.29 4.32
N ASP A 288 -17.41 6.82 5.02
CA ASP A 288 -17.43 8.23 5.43
C ASP A 288 -16.29 8.50 6.42
N ALA A 289 -15.57 9.61 6.25
CA ALA A 289 -14.48 10.00 7.14
C ALA A 289 -14.92 10.13 8.61
N THR A 290 -16.17 10.51 8.88
CA THR A 290 -16.74 10.57 10.23
C THR A 290 -16.97 9.20 10.86
N LEU A 291 -17.03 8.16 10.03
CA LEU A 291 -17.17 6.75 10.42
C LEU A 291 -15.86 5.98 10.16
N SER A 292 -14.74 6.67 10.40
CA SER A 292 -13.41 6.08 10.39
C SER A 292 -12.90 5.81 11.81
N THR A 293 -11.90 4.95 11.89
CA THR A 293 -11.11 4.64 13.08
C THR A 293 -9.66 4.44 12.64
N GLU A 294 -8.74 4.35 13.60
CA GLU A 294 -7.32 4.26 13.31
C GLU A 294 -6.87 2.81 13.06
N THR A 295 -5.65 2.67 12.54
CA THR A 295 -4.94 1.40 12.54
C THR A 295 -3.68 1.51 13.38
N ILE A 296 -3.31 0.43 14.06
CA ILE A 296 -2.06 0.36 14.84
C ILE A 296 -1.14 -0.68 14.21
N GLN A 297 0.03 -0.24 13.80
CA GLN A 297 1.10 -1.06 13.25
C GLN A 297 2.08 -1.51 14.33
N TYR A 298 2.53 -2.76 14.24
CA TYR A 298 3.48 -3.35 15.18
C TYR A 298 4.87 -3.51 14.54
N PRO A 299 5.95 -3.49 15.33
CA PRO A 299 7.29 -3.72 14.81
C PRO A 299 7.37 -5.05 14.02
N PRO A 300 8.04 -5.08 12.85
CA PRO A 300 8.19 -6.29 12.07
C PRO A 300 8.91 -7.38 12.86
N SER A 301 8.46 -8.63 12.70
CA SER A 301 9.02 -9.77 13.42
C SER A 301 9.69 -10.75 12.47
N LYS A 302 10.89 -11.21 12.85
CA LYS A 302 11.64 -12.22 12.06
C LYS A 302 10.96 -13.58 12.19
N VAL A 303 10.87 -14.28 11.05
CA VAL A 303 10.33 -15.65 11.02
C VAL A 303 11.47 -16.66 11.07
N SER A 304 11.53 -17.47 12.13
CA SER A 304 12.62 -18.44 12.33
C SER A 304 12.63 -19.56 11.29
N ASN A 305 11.48 -20.19 11.04
CA ASN A 305 11.36 -21.25 10.04
C ASN A 305 10.73 -20.71 8.76
N ARG A 306 11.56 -20.07 7.94
CA ARG A 306 11.15 -19.33 6.73
C ARG A 306 10.48 -20.22 5.69
N VAL A 307 11.07 -21.38 5.40
CA VAL A 307 10.54 -22.35 4.42
C VAL A 307 9.16 -22.84 4.86
N ASN A 308 9.02 -23.25 6.12
CA ASN A 308 7.73 -23.72 6.61
C ASN A 308 6.66 -22.63 6.66
N ALA A 309 7.05 -21.36 6.83
CA ALA A 309 6.12 -20.24 6.86
C ALA A 309 5.46 -19.96 5.51
N VAL A 310 6.21 -20.15 4.41
CA VAL A 310 5.67 -20.01 3.04
C VAL A 310 5.09 -21.31 2.50
N LYS A 311 5.33 -22.46 3.15
CA LYS A 311 4.84 -23.77 2.74
C LYS A 311 3.31 -23.77 2.54
N ASN A 312 2.84 -24.53 1.55
CA ASN A 312 1.44 -24.59 1.13
C ASN A 312 0.83 -23.26 0.62
N THR A 313 1.67 -22.30 0.24
CA THR A 313 1.25 -21.06 -0.44
C THR A 313 1.82 -20.99 -1.85
N MET A 314 1.32 -20.08 -2.68
CA MET A 314 1.89 -19.86 -4.02
C MET A 314 3.34 -19.38 -3.94
N LEU A 315 3.75 -18.69 -2.88
CA LEU A 315 5.15 -18.27 -2.73
C LEU A 315 6.11 -19.46 -2.57
N TYR A 316 5.68 -20.58 -1.97
CA TYR A 316 6.50 -21.79 -1.93
C TYR A 316 6.59 -22.48 -3.30
N CYS A 317 5.57 -22.34 -4.14
CA CYS A 317 5.59 -22.84 -5.52
C CYS A 317 6.71 -22.17 -6.35
N TYR A 318 7.05 -20.92 -6.02
CA TYR A 318 8.12 -20.15 -6.65
C TYR A 318 9.45 -20.26 -5.90
N TYR A 319 9.51 -19.83 -4.63
CA TYR A 319 10.76 -19.77 -3.86
C TYR A 319 11.22 -21.13 -3.32
N GLY A 320 10.32 -22.10 -3.14
CA GLY A 320 10.64 -23.42 -2.63
C GLY A 320 11.49 -23.41 -1.36
N GLU A 321 12.60 -24.14 -1.41
CA GLU A 321 13.58 -24.24 -0.32
C GLU A 321 14.51 -23.01 -0.23
N ASP A 322 14.58 -22.21 -1.29
CA ASP A 322 15.42 -21.00 -1.32
C ASP A 322 14.88 -19.91 -0.39
N ALA A 323 13.61 -20.02 0.02
CA ALA A 323 13.01 -19.19 1.07
C ALA A 323 13.81 -19.16 2.38
N LYS A 324 14.68 -20.15 2.65
CA LYS A 324 15.59 -20.14 3.80
C LYS A 324 16.59 -18.97 3.76
N ASN A 325 16.98 -18.54 2.55
CA ASN A 325 17.97 -17.52 2.29
C ASN A 325 17.35 -16.13 2.04
N LEU A 326 16.02 -16.04 1.98
CA LEU A 326 15.31 -14.79 1.69
C LEU A 326 14.92 -14.04 2.97
N LEU A 327 14.64 -12.75 2.81
CA LEU A 327 14.01 -11.97 3.85
C LEU A 327 12.56 -12.45 4.00
N VAL A 328 12.23 -13.00 5.18
CA VAL A 328 10.88 -13.41 5.55
C VAL A 328 10.52 -12.85 6.91
N GLN A 329 9.58 -11.91 6.94
CA GLN A 329 9.17 -11.18 8.15
C GLN A 329 7.67 -10.98 8.19
N SER A 330 7.09 -10.98 9.39
CA SER A 330 5.68 -10.66 9.58
C SER A 330 5.47 -9.21 9.99
N ILE A 331 4.39 -8.63 9.49
CA ILE A 331 3.89 -7.30 9.84
C ILE A 331 2.46 -7.49 10.32
N ILE A 332 2.15 -6.94 11.49
CA ILE A 332 0.81 -6.98 12.06
C ILE A 332 0.26 -5.56 12.04
N VAL A 333 -1.01 -5.44 11.63
CA VAL A 333 -1.78 -4.20 11.71
C VAL A 333 -3.11 -4.51 12.38
N SER A 334 -3.40 -3.85 13.51
CA SER A 334 -4.70 -3.93 14.19
C SER A 334 -5.61 -2.79 13.81
N LEU A 335 -6.91 -3.06 13.82
CA LEU A 335 -7.95 -2.14 13.38
C LEU A 335 -8.75 -1.65 14.57
N GLY A 336 -8.88 -0.32 14.67
CA GLY A 336 -9.67 0.35 15.69
C GLY A 336 -8.85 1.26 16.61
N SER A 337 -9.57 2.09 17.35
CA SER A 337 -9.03 3.07 18.30
C SER A 337 -9.83 3.07 19.60
N LYS A 338 -9.27 3.65 20.66
CA LYS A 338 -9.93 3.74 21.96
C LYS A 338 -11.29 4.45 21.84
N GLY A 339 -12.34 3.85 22.40
CA GLY A 339 -13.68 4.43 22.45
C GLY A 339 -14.48 4.34 21.15
N ASP A 340 -13.98 3.66 20.11
CA ASP A 340 -14.68 3.48 18.83
C ASP A 340 -15.92 2.57 18.94
N GLY A 341 -16.02 1.79 20.02
CA GLY A 341 -17.09 0.84 20.29
C GLY A 341 -16.81 -0.59 19.82
N PHE A 342 -15.56 -0.89 19.46
CA PHE A 342 -15.07 -2.19 18.99
C PHE A 342 -15.76 -2.67 17.70
N TYR A 343 -15.38 -3.85 17.20
CA TYR A 343 -15.96 -4.41 15.98
C TYR A 343 -17.49 -4.64 16.12
N LYS A 344 -17.98 -4.99 17.32
CA LYS A 344 -19.39 -5.27 17.59
C LYS A 344 -20.35 -4.11 17.32
N LYS A 345 -19.85 -2.87 17.23
CA LYS A 345 -20.70 -1.69 17.00
C LYS A 345 -21.35 -1.71 15.61
N THR A 346 -20.58 -2.10 14.59
CA THR A 346 -21.04 -2.10 13.19
C THR A 346 -20.91 -3.45 12.51
N HIS A 347 -20.13 -4.38 13.10
CA HIS A 347 -19.73 -5.64 12.49
C HIS A 347 -19.09 -5.45 11.12
N TYR A 348 -18.36 -4.34 10.96
CA TYR A 348 -17.72 -3.99 9.70
C TYR A 348 -16.42 -3.21 9.97
N THR A 349 -15.33 -3.61 9.31
CA THR A 349 -14.06 -2.88 9.34
C THR A 349 -13.29 -3.13 8.06
N THR A 350 -12.54 -2.13 7.60
CA THR A 350 -11.79 -2.20 6.34
C THR A 350 -10.32 -1.87 6.56
N TRP A 351 -9.46 -2.40 5.70
CA TRP A 351 -8.08 -1.97 5.62
C TRP A 351 -7.60 -2.05 4.18
N THR A 352 -6.97 -0.99 3.69
CA THR A 352 -6.50 -0.89 2.31
C THR A 352 -5.01 -0.62 2.31
N PHE A 353 -4.26 -1.38 1.50
CA PHE A 353 -2.83 -1.20 1.34
C PHE A 353 -2.41 -1.39 -0.12
N ILE A 354 -1.25 -0.85 -0.47
CA ILE A 354 -0.62 -0.99 -1.77
C ILE A 354 0.71 -1.73 -1.61
N ILE A 355 0.96 -2.71 -2.48
CA ILE A 355 2.27 -3.30 -2.69
C ILE A 355 2.80 -2.85 -4.05
N GLY A 356 4.06 -2.43 -4.12
CA GLY A 356 4.67 -2.01 -5.37
C GLY A 356 6.16 -2.28 -5.45
N TYR A 357 6.73 -1.96 -6.61
CA TYR A 357 8.16 -1.96 -6.85
C TYR A 357 8.67 -0.55 -7.20
N GLY A 358 9.84 -0.20 -6.69
CA GLY A 358 10.50 1.08 -6.91
C GLY A 358 10.28 2.05 -5.75
N ILE A 359 10.08 3.32 -6.09
CA ILE A 359 9.79 4.38 -5.13
C ILE A 359 8.26 4.45 -4.96
N PRO A 360 7.72 4.26 -3.74
CA PRO A 360 6.34 4.57 -3.40
C PRO A 360 6.02 5.99 -3.82
N PRO A 361 4.84 6.22 -4.39
CA PRO A 361 4.43 7.55 -4.78
C PRO A 361 4.24 8.41 -3.52
N ASP A 362 4.71 9.66 -3.59
CA ASP A 362 4.44 10.67 -2.58
C ASP A 362 3.26 11.53 -3.05
N GLU A 363 2.39 11.90 -2.11
CA GLU A 363 1.25 12.79 -2.39
C GLU A 363 1.74 14.17 -2.80
N GLN A 364 1.09 14.76 -3.80
CA GLN A 364 1.34 16.12 -4.25
C GLN A 364 0.08 16.94 -4.13
N PHE A 365 0.23 18.19 -3.71
CA PHE A 365 -0.89 19.13 -3.68
C PHE A 365 -1.53 19.25 -5.06
N SER A 366 -2.86 19.24 -5.11
CA SER A 366 -3.55 19.51 -6.36
C SER A 366 -3.22 20.90 -6.91
N ASN A 367 -3.32 21.03 -8.23
CA ASN A 367 -3.15 22.32 -8.90
C ASN A 367 -4.07 23.40 -8.33
N LEU A 368 -5.26 23.02 -7.84
CA LEU A 368 -6.20 23.92 -7.18
C LEU A 368 -5.64 24.42 -5.84
N VAL A 369 -5.15 23.53 -4.97
CA VAL A 369 -4.56 23.90 -3.69
C VAL A 369 -3.33 24.79 -3.90
N ILE A 370 -2.45 24.42 -4.83
CA ILE A 370 -1.28 25.22 -5.21
C ILE A 370 -1.74 26.62 -5.67
N MET A 371 -2.78 26.72 -6.50
CA MET A 371 -3.33 27.99 -6.95
C MET A 371 -3.87 28.82 -5.77
N ILE A 372 -4.62 28.24 -4.83
CA ILE A 372 -5.14 28.96 -3.65
C ILE A 372 -4.00 29.48 -2.77
N ILE A 373 -3.00 28.64 -2.48
CA ILE A 373 -1.82 29.04 -1.70
C ILE A 373 -1.08 30.17 -2.41
N THR A 374 -0.92 30.07 -3.73
CA THR A 374 -0.22 31.06 -4.55
C THR A 374 -0.94 32.40 -4.57
N ILE A 375 -2.27 32.43 -4.71
CA ILE A 375 -3.06 33.66 -4.67
C ILE A 375 -3.10 34.23 -3.25
N GLY A 376 -3.36 33.37 -2.25
CA GLY A 376 -3.55 33.75 -0.85
C GLY A 376 -2.28 34.29 -0.18
N LEU A 377 -1.11 33.70 -0.45
CA LEU A 377 0.18 34.14 0.11
C LEU A 377 0.99 35.00 -0.87
N GLY A 378 0.89 34.72 -2.17
CA GLY A 378 1.67 35.44 -3.18
C GLY A 378 1.26 36.90 -3.35
N LEU A 379 -0.05 37.21 -3.37
CA LEU A 379 -0.52 38.60 -3.49
C LEU A 379 -0.07 39.47 -2.30
N PRO A 380 -0.26 39.07 -1.02
CA PRO A 380 0.26 39.83 0.11
C PRO A 380 1.78 40.05 0.05
N LEU A 381 2.56 39.02 -0.32
CA LEU A 381 4.01 39.15 -0.43
C LEU A 381 4.40 40.17 -1.50
N ILE A 382 3.78 40.14 -2.67
CA ILE A 382 4.03 41.12 -3.75
C ILE A 382 3.75 42.55 -3.27
N ILE A 383 2.65 42.76 -2.54
CA ILE A 383 2.30 44.08 -1.99
C ILE A 383 3.34 44.55 -0.97
N ILE A 384 3.80 43.66 -0.08
CA ILE A 384 4.83 43.95 0.92
C ILE A 384 6.15 44.34 0.24
N PHE A 385 6.59 43.58 -0.76
CA PHE A 385 7.79 43.89 -1.53
C PHE A 385 7.67 45.20 -2.30
N ALA A 386 6.55 45.43 -3.00
CA ALA A 386 6.33 46.67 -3.74
C ALA A 386 6.33 47.90 -2.81
N THR A 387 5.68 47.79 -1.65
CA THR A 387 5.63 48.85 -0.63
C THR A 387 7.02 49.08 -0.03
N GLY A 388 7.76 48.02 0.31
CA GLY A 388 9.13 48.10 0.82
C GLY A 388 10.07 48.79 -0.17
N ILE A 389 10.03 48.37 -1.45
CA ILE A 389 10.82 48.98 -2.53
C ILE A 389 10.46 50.46 -2.71
N TYR A 390 9.17 50.80 -2.71
CA TYR A 390 8.69 52.18 -2.82
C TYR A 390 9.23 53.06 -1.68
N VAL A 391 9.17 52.57 -0.43
CA VAL A 391 9.69 53.27 0.75
C VAL A 391 11.21 53.44 0.65
N CYS A 392 11.95 52.41 0.24
CA CYS A 392 13.39 52.48 0.03
C CYS A 392 13.76 53.57 -1.00
N PHE A 393 13.12 53.59 -2.17
CA PHE A 393 13.35 54.62 -3.19
C PHE A 393 13.04 56.03 -2.67
N ARG A 394 11.93 56.20 -1.94
CA ARG A 394 11.57 57.50 -1.35
C ARG A 394 12.61 57.98 -0.32
N SER A 395 13.14 57.07 0.50
CA SER A 395 14.16 57.41 1.51
C SER A 395 15.50 57.81 0.88
N MET A 396 15.91 57.15 -0.21
CA MET A 396 17.13 57.49 -0.95
C MET A 396 17.00 58.83 -1.67
N SER A 397 15.83 59.12 -2.24
CA SER A 397 15.57 60.40 -2.90
C SER A 397 15.67 61.57 -1.92
N LYS A 398 15.17 61.43 -0.68
CA LYS A 398 15.28 62.48 0.35
C LYS A 398 16.73 62.78 0.73
N ARG A 399 17.56 61.73 0.92
CA ARG A 399 19.00 61.90 1.23
C ARG A 399 19.75 62.65 0.13
N HIS A 400 19.35 62.49 -1.13
CA HIS A 400 19.98 63.18 -2.25
C HIS A 400 19.62 64.67 -2.31
N THR A 401 18.42 65.06 -1.86
CA THR A 401 17.96 66.45 -1.80
C THR A 401 18.63 67.25 -0.67
N ASP A 402 18.89 66.62 0.49
CA ASP A 402 19.55 67.28 1.62
C ASP A 402 21.02 67.64 1.33
N THR A 403 21.68 66.96 0.40
CA THR A 403 23.04 67.31 -0.07
C THR A 403 23.11 68.54 -0.99
N TYR A 404 22.00 69.02 -1.55
CA TYR A 404 21.97 70.21 -2.43
C TYR A 404 21.48 71.49 -1.73
N LEU A 405 20.94 71.40 -0.50
CA LEU A 405 20.52 72.55 0.31
C LEU A 405 21.61 73.06 1.28
N ASN A 406 22.79 72.42 1.29
CA ASN A 406 23.94 72.79 2.12
C ASN A 406 25.10 73.41 1.29
N ARG A 407 24.79 74.16 0.23
CA ARG A 407 25.80 74.93 -0.51
C ARG A 407 25.38 76.38 -0.72
#